data_AF-A0A1G2BNJ3-F1
#
_entry.id   AF-A0A1G2BNJ3-F1
#
_cell.length_a   1.000
_cell.length_b   1.000
_cell.length_c   1.000
_cell.angle_alpha   90.00
_cell.angle_beta   90.00
_cell.angle_gamma   90.00
#
_symmetry.space_group_name_H-M   'P 1'
#
loop_
_entity.id
_entity.type
_entity.pdbx_description
1 polymer ?
#
loop_
_entity_poly.entity_id
_entity_poly.type
_entity_poly.pdbx_seq_one_letter_code
_entity_poly.pdbx_strand_id
1 'polypeptide(L)'
;MIARPDVRRALWESFGGISRKQRAVWFTNQGFNALGFLGQLYAISLPGVSVAVVTALLGVQYSFVLIFATLLSLRIPTLLHEKVSSNTIIQKILAIGLIALGLYLVS
;
A
#
# COMPACT_ATOMS: atom_id res chain seq x y z
N MET A 1 15.77 -18.85 -16.19
CA MET A 1 14.32 -19.04 -15.99
C MET A 1 13.42 -18.05 -16.74
N ILE A 2 13.91 -16.89 -17.23
CA ILE A 2 13.08 -15.86 -17.91
C ILE A 2 12.96 -16.07 -19.45
N ALA A 3 13.71 -17.01 -20.04
CA ALA A 3 13.80 -17.19 -21.50
C ALA A 3 12.84 -18.24 -22.10
N ARG A 4 11.79 -18.67 -21.39
CA ARG A 4 10.78 -19.58 -21.98
C ARG A 4 9.76 -18.79 -22.81
N PRO A 5 9.58 -19.11 -24.11
CA PRO A 5 8.69 -18.38 -25.00
C PRO A 5 7.22 -18.40 -24.55
N ASP A 6 6.83 -19.43 -23.78
CA ASP A 6 5.48 -19.60 -23.23
C ASP A 6 5.15 -18.54 -22.16
N VAL A 7 6.14 -18.17 -21.34
CA VAL A 7 5.98 -17.15 -20.28
C VAL A 7 5.84 -15.75 -20.89
N ARG A 8 6.56 -15.47 -21.98
CA ARG A 8 6.46 -14.17 -22.68
C ARG A 8 5.10 -13.99 -23.35
N ARG A 9 4.53 -15.05 -23.92
CA ARG A 9 3.17 -15.04 -24.49
C ARG A 9 2.10 -14.85 -23.41
N ALA A 10 2.20 -15.56 -22.29
CA ALA A 10 1.28 -15.42 -21.17
C ALA A 10 1.30 -14.00 -20.56
N LEU A 11 2.48 -13.37 -20.45
CA LEU A 11 2.59 -11.96 -20.05
C LEU A 11 1.89 -11.04 -21.06
N TRP A 12 2.14 -11.24 -22.36
CA TRP A 12 1.56 -10.40 -23.42
C TRP A 12 0.03 -10.51 -23.50
N GLU A 13 -0.51 -11.71 -23.34
CA GLU A 13 -1.96 -11.96 -23.30
C GLU A 13 -2.60 -11.36 -22.04
N SER A 14 -1.89 -11.36 -20.90
CA SER A 14 -2.34 -10.70 -19.66
C SER A 14 -2.44 -9.17 -19.79
N PHE A 15 -1.64 -8.56 -20.66
CA PHE A 15 -1.76 -7.13 -20.99
C PHE A 15 -2.85 -6.82 -22.03
N GLY A 16 -3.21 -7.79 -22.88
CA GLY A 16 -4.20 -7.62 -23.95
C GLY A 16 -5.64 -7.39 -23.48
N GLY A 17 -5.98 -7.86 -22.27
CA GLY A 17 -7.34 -7.79 -21.70
C GLY A 17 -7.65 -6.54 -20.86
N ILE A 18 -6.70 -5.61 -20.69
CA ILE A 18 -6.87 -4.50 -19.74
C ILE A 18 -7.70 -3.36 -20.36
N SER A 19 -8.88 -3.10 -19.81
CA SER A 19 -9.77 -2.01 -20.26
C SER A 19 -9.13 -0.62 -20.05
N ARG A 20 -9.57 0.38 -20.85
CA ARG A 20 -9.09 1.77 -20.72
C ARG A 20 -9.27 2.33 -19.31
N LYS A 21 -10.34 1.96 -18.62
CA LYS A 21 -10.62 2.37 -17.22
C LYS A 21 -9.62 1.77 -16.23
N GLN A 22 -9.29 0.49 -16.37
CA GLN A 22 -8.28 -0.17 -15.52
C GLN A 22 -6.89 0.41 -15.74
N ARG A 23 -6.52 0.73 -17.00
CA ARG A 23 -5.25 1.42 -17.28
C ARG A 23 -5.20 2.81 -16.65
N ALA A 24 -6.29 3.57 -16.74
CA ALA A 24 -6.36 4.90 -16.12
C ALA A 24 -6.17 4.83 -14.60
N VAL A 25 -6.89 3.93 -13.92
CA VAL A 25 -6.74 3.71 -12.46
C VAL A 25 -5.32 3.28 -12.09
N TRP A 26 -4.72 2.40 -12.89
CA TRP A 26 -3.34 1.96 -12.67
C TRP A 26 -2.35 3.13 -12.81
N PHE A 27 -2.48 3.94 -13.86
CA PHE A 27 -1.61 5.11 -14.06
C PHE A 27 -1.75 6.15 -12.94
N THR A 28 -2.97 6.42 -12.49
CA THR A 28 -3.17 7.35 -11.35
C THR A 28 -2.52 6.82 -10.09
N ASN A 29 -2.67 5.52 -9.81
CA ASN A 29 -2.04 4.89 -8.65
C ASN A 29 -0.51 4.98 -8.71
N GLN A 30 0.08 4.72 -9.89
CA GLN A 30 1.51 4.84 -10.09
C GLN A 30 2.00 6.29 -9.98
N GLY A 31 1.20 7.27 -10.42
CA GLY A 31 1.48 8.69 -10.20
C GLY A 31 1.58 9.03 -8.71
N PHE A 32 0.60 8.60 -7.91
CA PHE A 32 0.64 8.81 -6.45
C PHE A 32 1.85 8.12 -5.80
N ASN A 33 2.16 6.89 -6.20
CA ASN A 33 3.35 6.19 -5.70
C ASN A 33 4.64 6.96 -6.03
N ALA A 34 4.79 7.44 -7.27
CA ALA A 34 5.95 8.22 -7.67
C ALA A 34 6.08 9.52 -6.86
N LEU A 35 4.97 10.24 -6.66
CA LEU A 35 4.96 11.46 -5.85
C LEU A 35 5.34 11.19 -4.38
N GLY A 36 4.80 10.12 -3.79
CA GLY A 36 5.16 9.71 -2.43
C GLY A 36 6.65 9.37 -2.30
N PHE A 37 7.20 8.66 -3.29
CA PHE A 37 8.62 8.31 -3.33
C PHE A 37 9.52 9.54 -3.49
N LEU A 38 9.16 10.50 -4.35
CA LEU A 38 9.90 11.75 -4.47
C LEU A 38 9.87 12.56 -3.17
N GLY A 39 8.73 12.61 -2.48
CA GLY A 39 8.62 13.23 -1.16
C GLY A 39 9.52 12.55 -0.11
N GLN A 40 9.65 11.22 -0.17
CA GLN A 40 10.57 10.47 0.68
C GLN A 40 12.03 10.82 0.39
N LEU A 41 12.43 10.84 -0.89
CA LEU A 41 13.79 11.23 -1.29
C LEU A 41 14.11 12.67 -0.85
N TYR A 42 13.15 13.57 -0.96
CA TYR A 42 13.28 14.94 -0.48
C TYR A 42 13.47 14.99 1.04
N ALA A 43 12.67 14.24 1.80
CA ALA A 43 12.80 14.16 3.26
C ALA A 43 14.19 13.64 3.70
N ILE A 44 14.73 12.64 2.98
CA ILE A 44 16.08 12.12 3.22
C ILE A 44 17.16 13.16 2.89
N SER A 45 16.93 14.00 1.89
CA SER A 45 17.89 15.04 1.48
C SER A 45 17.96 16.23 2.44
N LEU A 46 16.98 16.37 3.35
CA LEU A 46 16.95 17.48 4.29
C LEU A 46 18.02 17.31 5.39
N PRO A 47 18.82 18.36 5.67
CA PRO A 47 19.81 18.32 6.74
C PRO A 47 19.15 18.09 8.10
N GLY A 48 19.73 17.20 8.91
CA GLY A 48 19.24 16.91 10.27
C GLY A 48 18.11 15.88 10.35
N VAL A 49 17.66 15.33 9.22
CA VAL A 49 16.68 14.24 9.19
C VAL A 49 17.40 12.90 9.13
N SER A 50 17.05 11.98 10.03
CA SER A 50 17.60 10.61 10.02
C SER A 50 16.93 9.76 8.94
N VAL A 51 17.74 9.12 8.11
CA VAL A 51 17.29 8.15 7.09
C VAL A 51 16.52 6.99 7.71
N ALA A 52 16.92 6.58 8.93
CA ALA A 52 16.24 5.53 9.68
C ALA A 52 14.80 5.92 10.04
N VAL A 53 14.60 7.17 10.47
CA VAL A 53 13.26 7.68 10.82
C VAL A 53 12.37 7.74 9.58
N VAL A 54 12.89 8.23 8.44
CA VAL A 54 12.11 8.27 7.19
C VAL A 54 11.73 6.86 6.72
N THR A 55 12.63 5.88 6.88
CA THR A 55 12.36 4.48 6.53
C THR A 55 11.35 3.84 7.49
N ALA A 56 11.41 4.17 8.78
CA ALA A 56 10.42 3.73 9.76
C ALA A 56 9.01 4.23 9.42
N LEU A 57 8.91 5.49 8.96
CA LEU A 57 7.64 6.06 8.50
C LEU A 57 7.01 5.31 7.32
N LEU A 58 7.80 4.63 6.47
CA LEU A 58 7.22 3.75 5.44
C LEU A 58 6.43 2.60 6.05
N GLY A 59 6.86 2.05 7.20
CA GLY A 59 6.10 1.04 7.92
C GLY A 59 4.71 1.53 8.38
N VAL A 60 4.57 2.84 8.63
CA VAL A 60 3.30 3.48 9.01
C VAL A 60 2.31 3.52 7.83
N GLN A 61 2.78 3.43 6.57
CA GLN A 61 1.91 3.35 5.41
C GLN A 61 0.88 2.22 5.54
N TYR A 62 1.29 1.06 6.08
CA TYR A 62 0.39 -0.07 6.29
C TYR A 62 -0.71 0.22 7.31
N SER A 63 -0.44 1.06 8.32
CA SER A 63 -1.47 1.55 9.25
C SER A 63 -2.49 2.42 8.53
N PHE A 64 -2.04 3.33 7.64
CA PHE A 64 -2.94 4.15 6.85
C PHE A 64 -3.81 3.29 5.92
N VAL A 65 -3.23 2.27 5.26
CA VAL A 65 -4.00 1.33 4.45
C VAL A 65 -5.06 0.62 5.30
N LEU A 66 -4.70 0.15 6.49
CA LEU A 66 -5.63 -0.52 7.40
C LEU A 66 -6.75 0.42 7.87
N ILE A 67 -6.42 1.66 8.24
CA ILE A 67 -7.39 2.68 8.65
C ILE A 67 -8.32 3.02 7.48
N PHE A 68 -7.78 3.34 6.31
CA PHE A 68 -8.60 3.67 5.14
C PHE A 68 -9.46 2.50 4.69
N ALA A 69 -8.91 1.29 4.61
CA ALA A 69 -9.67 0.08 4.28
C ALA A 69 -10.81 -0.14 5.28
N THR A 70 -10.57 0.07 6.57
CA THR A 70 -11.60 -0.07 7.60
C THR A 70 -12.67 1.01 7.50
N LEU A 71 -12.28 2.28 7.31
CA LEU A 71 -13.23 3.39 7.10
C LEU A 71 -14.08 3.19 5.85
N LEU A 72 -13.46 2.72 4.75
CA LEU A 72 -14.14 2.44 3.50
C LEU A 72 -15.08 1.23 3.63
N SER A 73 -14.68 0.21 4.39
CA SER A 73 -15.50 -0.96 4.70
C SER A 73 -16.75 -0.59 5.50
N LEU A 74 -16.64 0.35 6.45
CA LEU A 74 -17.79 0.85 7.22
C LEU A 74 -18.75 1.68 6.36
N ARG A 75 -18.25 2.50 5.43
CA ARG A 75 -19.11 3.35 4.56
C ARG A 75 -19.65 2.64 3.32
N ILE A 76 -18.88 1.74 2.71
CA ILE A 76 -19.22 1.05 1.47
C ILE A 76 -18.84 -0.44 1.59
N PRO A 77 -19.59 -1.22 2.40
CA PRO A 77 -19.27 -2.62 2.66
C PRO A 77 -19.32 -3.51 1.41
N THR A 78 -20.07 -3.10 0.38
CA THR A 78 -20.15 -3.79 -0.92
C THR A 78 -18.87 -3.71 -1.74
N LEU A 79 -17.96 -2.77 -1.45
CA LEU A 79 -16.71 -2.61 -2.21
C LEU A 79 -15.62 -3.58 -1.73
N LEU A 80 -15.61 -3.91 -0.44
CA LEU A 80 -14.61 -4.77 0.20
C LEU A 80 -15.16 -6.16 0.58
N HIS A 81 -16.49 -6.35 0.52
CA HIS A 81 -17.18 -7.58 0.96
C HIS A 81 -16.72 -8.08 2.34
N GLU A 82 -16.31 -7.15 3.21
CA GLU A 82 -15.73 -7.49 4.50
C GLU A 82 -16.86 -7.88 5.46
N LYS A 83 -16.86 -9.13 5.96
CA LYS A 83 -17.74 -9.53 7.05
C LYS A 83 -17.22 -8.88 8.34
N VAL A 84 -17.79 -7.74 8.72
CA VAL A 84 -17.44 -7.04 9.97
C VAL A 84 -17.92 -7.90 11.14
N SER A 85 -17.02 -8.75 11.64
CA SER A 85 -17.19 -9.57 12.84
C SER A 85 -16.38 -8.95 13.98
N SER A 86 -16.81 -9.13 15.23
CA SER A 86 -16.06 -8.67 16.42
C SER A 86 -14.61 -9.16 16.42
N ASN A 87 -14.36 -10.35 15.87
CA ASN A 87 -13.01 -10.90 15.75
C ASN A 87 -12.15 -10.09 14.77
N THR A 88 -12.74 -9.63 13.66
CA THR A 88 -12.07 -8.80 12.66
C THR A 88 -11.70 -7.43 13.24
N ILE A 89 -12.53 -6.86 14.10
CA ILE A 89 -12.24 -5.58 14.77
C ILE A 89 -11.06 -5.73 15.73
N ILE A 90 -11.02 -6.79 16.54
CA ILE A 90 -9.91 -7.07 17.47
C ILE A 90 -8.60 -7.27 16.68
N GLN A 91 -8.63 -8.02 15.58
CA GLN A 91 -7.46 -8.22 14.72
C GLN A 91 -6.93 -6.90 14.14
N LYS A 92 -7.82 -5.98 13.74
CA LYS A 92 -7.45 -4.64 13.25
C LYS A 92 -6.79 -3.80 14.34
N ILE A 93 -7.33 -3.80 15.56
CA ILE A 93 -6.75 -3.07 16.70
C ILE A 93 -5.35 -3.60 17.05
N LEU A 94 -5.19 -4.92 17.13
CA LEU A 94 -3.88 -5.55 17.38
C LEU A 94 -2.85 -5.20 16.31
N ALA A 95 -3.26 -5.19 15.03
CA ALA A 95 -2.38 -4.79 13.93
C ALA A 95 -1.92 -3.33 14.06
N ILE A 96 -2.83 -2.39 14.38
CA ILE A 96 -2.47 -0.98 14.62
C ILE A 96 -1.49 -0.87 15.79
N GLY A 97 -1.74 -1.59 16.89
CA GLY A 97 -0.87 -1.61 18.07
C GLY A 97 0.55 -2.13 17.75
N LEU A 98 0.66 -3.19 16.96
CA LEU A 98 1.94 -3.73 16.50
C LEU A 98 2.71 -2.74 15.62
N ILE A 99 2.03 -2.03 14.72
CA ILE A 99 2.69 -1.02 13.87
C ILE A 99 3.14 0.19 14.71
N ALA A 100 2.31 0.64 15.65
CA ALA A 100 2.67 1.72 16.57
C ALA A 100 3.87 1.35 17.46
N LEU A 101 3.91 0.11 17.97
CA LEU A 101 5.03 -0.41 18.75
C LEU A 101 6.31 -0.49 17.91
N GLY A 102 6.21 -1.00 16.67
CA GLY A 102 7.33 -1.06 15.74
C GLY A 102 7.90 0.33 15.42
N LEU A 103 7.03 1.33 15.28
CA LEU A 103 7.46 2.72 15.08
C LEU A 103 8.17 3.27 16.32
N TYR A 104 7.59 3.08 17.51
CA TYR A 104 8.16 3.54 18.78
C TYR A 104 9.56 2.95 19.05
N LEU A 105 9.80 1.69 18.66
CA LEU A 105 11.10 1.05 18.82
C LEU A 105 12.18 1.58 17.87
N VAL A 106 11.80 2.22 16.76
CA VAL A 106 12.73 2.74 15.76
C VAL A 106 13.01 4.23 15.94
N SER A 107 12.05 4.97 16.51
CA SER A 107 12.18 6.38 16.90
C SER A 107 13.00 6.56 18.18
#